data_AF-A0A4W3GV72-F1
#
_entry.id   AF-A0A4W3GV72-F1
#
_cell.length_a   1.000
_cell.length_b   1.000
_cell.length_c   1.000
_cell.angle_alpha   90.00
_cell.angle_beta   90.00
_cell.angle_gamma   90.00
#
_symmetry.space_group_name_H-M   'P 1'
#
loop_
_entity.id
_entity.type
_entity.pdbx_description
1 polymer ?
#
loop_
_entity_poly.entity_id
_entity_poly.type
_entity_poly.pdbx_seq_one_letter_code
_entity_poly.pdbx_strand_id
1 'polypeptide(L)'
;RKRETWGMAIAARSQGLHKQRIWVNISMGGIRIIDEKTGVIEHEHSVDKISFIARDVTDNRAFGYVCGASGQHQFLAIKTAQQAESLVVDLKDLFQLI
;
A
#
# COMPACT_ATOMS: atom_id res chain seq x y z
N ARG A 1 -11.34 -5.09 30.40
CA ARG A 1 -10.37 -3.98 30.21
C ARG A 1 -9.30 -4.45 29.22
N LYS A 2 -9.41 -4.10 27.94
CA LYS A 2 -8.30 -4.13 26.98
C LYS A 2 -8.66 -3.18 25.84
N ARG A 3 -8.02 -2.01 25.82
CA ARG A 3 -8.04 -1.07 24.69
C ARG A 3 -6.85 -1.47 23.84
N GLU A 4 -7.08 -1.83 22.59
CA GLU A 4 -6.03 -2.00 21.60
C GLU A 4 -6.28 -0.95 20.52
N THR A 5 -5.55 0.16 20.60
CA THR A 5 -5.51 1.20 19.57
C THR A 5 -4.58 0.73 18.47
N TRP A 6 -5.14 0.22 17.38
CA TRP A 6 -4.39 -0.07 16.16
C TRP A 6 -4.28 1.21 15.31
N GLY A 7 -3.05 1.55 14.97
CA GLY A 7 -2.59 2.87 14.54
C GLY A 7 -3.17 3.39 13.22
N MET A 8 -3.32 4.72 13.20
CA MET A 8 -3.42 5.68 12.09
C MET A 8 -4.54 5.57 11.04
N ALA A 9 -5.27 4.46 10.89
CA ALA A 9 -6.39 4.41 9.94
C ALA A 9 -7.73 4.97 10.50
N ILE A 10 -7.90 5.02 11.83
CA ILE A 10 -9.14 5.49 12.46
C ILE A 10 -9.28 7.02 12.40
N ALA A 11 -8.17 7.76 12.44
CA ALA A 11 -8.19 9.22 12.59
C ALA A 11 -8.79 9.96 11.37
N ALA A 12 -8.60 9.45 10.14
CA ALA A 12 -9.10 10.12 8.94
C ALA A 12 -10.63 10.01 8.80
N ARG A 13 -11.21 8.85 9.15
CA ARG A 13 -12.66 8.62 9.03
C ARG A 13 -13.48 9.46 10.00
N SER A 14 -12.97 9.69 11.22
CA SER A 14 -13.66 10.51 12.22
C SER A 14 -13.62 12.02 11.93
N GLN A 15 -12.79 12.46 10.98
CA GLN A 15 -12.62 13.88 10.61
C GLN A 15 -13.28 14.27 9.29
N GLY A 16 -14.06 13.38 8.65
CA GLY A 16 -14.68 13.65 7.34
C GLY A 16 -13.68 13.73 6.18
N LEU A 17 -12.42 13.32 6.40
CA LEU A 17 -11.40 13.26 5.36
C LEU A 17 -11.65 12.04 4.48
N HIS A 18 -11.92 12.30 3.20
CA HIS A 18 -11.98 11.25 2.19
C HIS A 18 -10.58 10.73 1.90
N LYS A 19 -10.45 9.43 1.65
CA LYS A 19 -9.19 8.84 1.19
C LYS A 19 -8.78 9.51 -0.12
N GLN A 20 -7.51 9.86 -0.24
CA GLN A 20 -6.94 10.35 -1.49
C GLN A 20 -7.12 9.30 -2.59
N ARG A 21 -7.46 9.77 -3.79
CA ARG A 21 -7.55 8.90 -4.96
C ARG A 21 -6.20 8.88 -5.67
N ILE A 22 -5.72 7.68 -5.95
CA ILE A 22 -4.38 7.45 -6.48
C ILE A 22 -4.42 6.42 -7.62
N TRP A 23 -3.44 6.51 -8.51
CA TRP A 23 -3.04 5.42 -9.39
C TRP A 23 -1.86 4.67 -8.78
N VAL A 24 -1.93 3.35 -8.82
CA VAL A 24 -0.83 2.46 -8.43
C VAL A 24 -0.25 1.84 -9.69
N ASN A 25 0.99 2.16 -10.01
CA ASN A 25 1.71 1.58 -11.13
C ASN A 25 2.75 0.58 -10.62
N ILE A 26 2.75 -0.63 -11.18
CA ILE A 26 3.63 -1.73 -10.78
C ILE A 26 4.44 -2.16 -12.00
N SER A 27 5.75 -2.29 -11.84
CA SER A 27 6.67 -2.67 -12.90
C SER A 27 7.91 -3.36 -12.32
N MET A 28 8.79 -3.87 -13.19
CA MET A 28 10.14 -4.34 -12.79
C MET A 28 10.96 -3.28 -12.03
N GLY A 29 10.65 -1.99 -12.19
CA GLY A 29 11.29 -0.90 -11.45
C GLY A 29 10.74 -0.71 -10.03
N GLY A 30 9.62 -1.35 -9.67
CA GLY A 30 8.99 -1.24 -8.36
C GLY A 30 7.55 -0.73 -8.42
N ILE A 31 7.13 -0.04 -7.35
CA ILE A 31 5.78 0.51 -7.19
C ILE A 31 5.85 2.04 -7.22
N ARG A 32 4.98 2.66 -8.01
CA ARG A 32 4.75 4.11 -8.01
C ARG A 32 3.32 4.43 -7.59
N ILE A 33 3.17 5.42 -6.71
CA ILE A 33 1.91 6.01 -6.31
C ILE A 33 1.81 7.40 -6.92
N ILE A 34 0.75 7.60 -7.69
CA ILE A 34 0.53 8.82 -8.46
C ILE A 34 -0.80 9.41 -8.00
N ASP A 35 -0.82 10.69 -7.65
CA ASP A 35 -2.06 11.38 -7.32
C ASP A 35 -2.97 11.44 -8.54
N GLU A 36 -4.22 10.99 -8.41
CA GLU A 36 -5.14 10.89 -9.56
C GLU A 36 -5.50 12.27 -10.13
N LYS A 37 -5.53 13.30 -9.29
CA LYS A 37 -6.00 14.63 -9.68
C LYS A 37 -4.93 15.45 -10.40
N THR A 38 -3.69 15.36 -9.93
CA THR A 38 -2.56 16.18 -10.39
C THR A 38 -1.62 15.41 -11.30
N GLY A 39 -1.62 14.07 -11.25
CA GLY A 39 -0.67 13.23 -11.98
C GLY A 39 0.75 13.23 -11.39
N VAL A 40 0.95 13.84 -10.22
CA VAL A 40 2.26 13.90 -9.55
C VAL A 40 2.58 12.52 -8.95
N ILE A 41 3.81 12.05 -9.17
CA ILE A 41 4.35 10.86 -8.48
C ILE A 41 4.65 11.28 -7.04
N GLU A 42 3.87 10.80 -6.09
CA GLU A 42 4.04 11.12 -4.67
C GLU A 42 5.00 10.14 -3.99
N HIS A 43 4.97 8.88 -4.42
CA HIS A 43 5.86 7.85 -3.89
C HIS A 43 6.38 6.96 -5.01
N GLU A 44 7.67 6.64 -4.95
CA GLU A 44 8.34 5.69 -5.83
C GLU A 44 9.22 4.78 -4.97
N HIS A 45 8.91 3.48 -4.98
CA HIS A 45 9.62 2.48 -4.20
C HIS A 45 10.16 1.41 -5.13
N SER A 46 11.49 1.38 -5.26
CA SER A 46 12.20 0.34 -6.01
C SER A 46 11.97 -1.05 -5.38
N VAL A 47 12.00 -2.09 -6.21
CA VAL A 47 11.74 -3.47 -5.77
C VAL A 47 12.64 -3.89 -4.60
N ASP A 48 13.92 -3.53 -4.63
CA ASP A 48 14.91 -3.85 -3.59
C ASP A 48 14.59 -3.19 -2.24
N LYS A 49 13.72 -2.17 -2.22
CA LYS A 49 13.28 -1.49 -1.00
C LYS A 49 11.98 -2.04 -0.46
N ILE A 50 11.30 -2.94 -1.16
CA ILE A 50 10.03 -3.51 -0.72
C ILE A 50 10.31 -4.85 -0.04
N SER A 51 10.03 -4.92 1.26
CA SER A 51 10.40 -6.07 2.08
C SER A 51 9.25 -7.02 2.37
N PHE A 52 8.00 -6.55 2.25
CA PHE A 52 6.83 -7.37 2.58
C PHE A 52 5.55 -6.89 1.90
N ILE A 53 4.67 -7.81 1.53
CA ILE A 53 3.30 -7.52 1.07
C ILE A 53 2.30 -8.19 2.03
N ALA A 54 1.38 -7.39 2.56
CA ALA A 54 0.31 -7.84 3.44
C ALA A 54 -1.03 -7.86 2.69
N ARG A 55 -1.76 -8.97 2.79
CA ARG A 55 -3.20 -9.03 2.43
C ARG A 55 -4.02 -8.63 3.65
N ASP A 56 -5.11 -7.91 3.44
CA ASP A 56 -6.10 -7.68 4.49
C ASP A 56 -7.13 -8.83 4.47
N VAL A 57 -7.15 -9.64 5.53
CA VAL A 57 -8.11 -10.75 5.66
C VAL A 57 -9.53 -10.27 5.98
N THR A 58 -9.68 -9.01 6.38
CA THR A 58 -10.96 -8.41 6.74
C THR A 58 -11.58 -7.59 5.61
N ASP A 59 -10.80 -7.25 4.58
CA ASP A 59 -11.24 -6.50 3.40
C ASP A 59 -10.49 -6.98 2.15
N ASN A 60 -11.18 -7.76 1.30
CA ASN A 60 -10.61 -8.30 0.04
C ASN A 60 -10.28 -7.23 -1.02
N ARG A 61 -10.61 -5.96 -0.75
CA ARG A 61 -10.23 -4.79 -1.55
C ARG A 61 -9.17 -3.94 -0.85
N ALA A 62 -8.44 -4.50 0.09
CA ALA A 62 -7.34 -3.85 0.75
C ALA A 62 -6.10 -4.75 0.77
N PHE A 63 -4.96 -4.11 0.60
CA PHE A 63 -3.65 -4.72 0.79
C PHE A 63 -2.70 -3.64 1.29
N GLY A 64 -1.51 -4.04 1.71
CA GLY A 64 -0.45 -3.10 2.00
C GLY A 64 0.91 -3.68 1.72
N TYR A 65 1.93 -2.83 1.75
CA TYR A 65 3.31 -3.26 1.61
C TYR A 65 4.20 -2.46 2.54
N VAL A 66 5.32 -3.09 2.92
CA VAL A 66 6.38 -2.46 3.72
C VAL A 66 7.53 -2.11 2.80
N CYS A 67 8.01 -0.88 2.87
CA CYS A 67 9.18 -0.42 2.14
C CYS A 67 10.15 0.37 3.03
N GLY A 68 11.39 0.52 2.59
CA GLY A 68 12.41 1.33 3.26
C GLY A 68 13.61 0.51 3.77
N ALA A 69 14.64 1.23 4.21
CA ALA A 69 15.86 0.64 4.75
C ALA A 69 15.73 0.30 6.25
N SER A 70 16.73 -0.40 6.78
CA SER A 70 16.79 -0.77 8.20
C SER A 70 16.57 0.44 9.10
N GLY A 71 15.55 0.37 9.96
CA GLY A 71 15.18 1.44 10.90
C GLY A 71 14.28 2.54 10.31
N GLN A 72 13.94 2.51 9.02
CA GLN A 72 13.07 3.48 8.35
C GLN A 72 11.95 2.78 7.55
N HIS A 73 11.49 1.63 8.06
CA HIS A 73 10.41 0.89 7.42
C HIS A 73 9.09 1.65 7.53
N GLN A 74 8.43 1.81 6.39
CA GLN A 74 7.12 2.43 6.26
C GLN A 74 6.14 1.40 5.74
N PHE A 75 4.94 1.36 6.32
CA PHE A 75 3.85 0.55 5.84
C PHE A 75 2.83 1.41 5.11
N LEU A 76 2.57 1.09 3.84
CA LEU A 76 1.57 1.76 3.03
C LEU A 76 0.36 0.83 2.85
N ALA A 77 -0.82 1.31 3.25
CA ALA A 77 -2.08 0.59 3.11
C ALA A 77 -2.90 1.17 1.96
N ILE A 78 -3.25 0.33 0.99
CA ILE A 78 -3.96 0.70 -0.23
C ILE A 78 -5.33 0.05 -0.24
N LYS A 79 -6.37 0.85 -0.53
CA LYS A 79 -7.72 0.35 -0.80
C LYS A 79 -7.99 0.44 -2.29
N THR A 80 -8.32 -0.69 -2.90
CA THR A 80 -8.61 -0.82 -4.32
C THR A 80 -10.10 -0.67 -4.59
N ALA A 81 -10.46 -0.25 -5.80
CA ALA A 81 -11.86 -0.21 -6.22
C ALA A 81 -12.44 -1.64 -6.40
N GLN A 82 -11.62 -2.53 -6.96
CA GLN A 82 -11.91 -3.95 -7.20
C GLN A 82 -11.14 -4.86 -6.24
N GLN A 83 -11.29 -6.17 -6.37
CA GLN A 83 -10.55 -7.14 -5.54
C GLN A 83 -9.04 -6.95 -5.71
N ALA A 84 -8.31 -6.95 -4.60
CA ALA A 84 -6.86 -6.73 -4.58
C ALA A 84 -6.05 -8.01 -4.84
N GLU A 85 -6.70 -9.18 -4.90
CA GLU A 85 -6.01 -10.47 -4.90
C GLU A 85 -5.08 -10.68 -6.10
N SER A 86 -5.54 -10.37 -7.33
CA SER A 86 -4.69 -10.48 -8.52
C SER A 86 -3.46 -9.57 -8.42
N LEU A 87 -3.64 -8.35 -7.95
CA LEU A 87 -2.57 -7.37 -7.77
C LEU A 87 -1.53 -7.85 -6.74
N VAL A 88 -1.99 -8.46 -5.65
CA VAL A 88 -1.10 -9.01 -4.62
C VAL A 88 -0.32 -10.20 -5.15
N VAL A 89 -0.93 -11.05 -5.98
CA VAL A 89 -0.23 -12.17 -6.64
C VAL A 89 0.84 -11.62 -7.59
N ASP A 90 0.50 -10.68 -8.47
CA ASP A 90 1.45 -10.06 -9.40
C ASP A 90 2.66 -9.45 -8.67
N LEU A 91 2.41 -8.76 -7.54
CA LEU A 91 3.48 -8.19 -6.71
C LEU A 91 4.35 -9.26 -6.05
N LYS A 92 3.77 -10.37 -5.59
CA LYS A 92 4.53 -11.47 -5.00
C LYS A 92 5.42 -12.14 -6.05
N ASP A 93 4.88 -12.41 -7.23
CA ASP A 93 5.61 -13.05 -8.31
C ASP A 93 6.77 -12.18 -8.79
N LEU A 94 6.54 -10.87 -8.91
CA LEU A 94 7.56 -9.88 -9.22
C LEU A 94 8.74 -9.92 -8.24
N PHE A 95 8.46 -10.08 -6.94
CA PHE A 95 9.48 -10.09 -5.89
C PHE A 95 10.15 -11.44 -5.68
N GLN A 96 9.53 -12.54 -6.11
CA GLN A 96 10.13 -13.87 -6.06
C GLN A 96 11.11 -14.15 -7.22
N LEU A 97 11.03 -13.37 -8.30
CA LEU A 97 11.86 -13.57 -9.48
C LEU A 97 13.29 -13.00 -9.33
N ILE A 98 13.55 -12.20 -8.28
CA ILE A 98 14.82 -11.48 -8.04
C ILE A 98 15.53 -12.09 -6.83
#